data_AF-A0A804RCB0-F1
#
_entry.id   AF-A0A804RCB0-F1
#
_cell.length_a   1.000
_cell.length_b   1.000
_cell.length_c   1.000
_cell.angle_alpha   90.00
_cell.angle_beta   90.00
_cell.angle_gamma   90.00
#
_symmetry.space_group_name_H-M   'P 1'
#
loop_
_entity.id
_entity.type
_entity.pdbx_description
1 polymer ?
#
loop_
_entity_poly.entity_id
_entity_poly.type
_entity_poly.pdbx_seq_one_letter_code
_entity_poly.pdbx_strand_id
1 'polypeptide(L)'
;MRIRPWYLDQHAQYYRQTILLSSYLTPEINALFNGLCLNYEGKIKMVTEYAGVLPKIQLEVRQVYERFDASSIAEADGARFDYFCNKVYPKIQDLDEGGLLLFVSSYFEYIRISNFLKSKEASFCRIGEATSQQDISRARLWFFEGKKKILLYSERSHFYHRYKIRGTKHLLVYSLPGRKEFYPELVNMLGESENRKCNVLFSRLDLLKLERIVGKSSARRLISSEKGMFVFC
;
A
#
# COMPACT_ATOMS: atom_id res chain seq x y z
N MET A 1 26.47 26.29 -35.46
CA MET A 1 26.08 26.57 -34.05
C MET A 1 27.26 26.17 -33.17
N ARG A 2 27.87 27.08 -32.39
CA ARG A 2 29.06 26.78 -31.58
C ARG A 2 28.61 26.24 -30.22
N ILE A 3 29.06 25.03 -29.85
CA ILE A 3 28.77 24.44 -28.53
C ILE A 3 29.43 25.30 -27.46
N ARG A 4 28.69 25.66 -26.41
CA ARG A 4 29.25 26.47 -25.32
C ARG A 4 30.20 25.59 -24.48
N PRO A 5 31.38 26.08 -24.06
CA PRO A 5 32.37 25.29 -23.32
C PRO A 5 31.81 24.56 -22.09
N TRP A 6 30.91 25.20 -21.35
CA TRP A 6 30.29 24.60 -20.16
C TRP A 6 29.39 23.38 -20.44
N TYR A 7 28.97 23.15 -21.69
CA TYR A 7 28.35 21.88 -22.08
C TYR A 7 29.40 20.77 -22.23
N LEU A 8 30.59 21.08 -22.73
CA LEU A 8 31.70 20.13 -22.86
C LEU A 8 32.26 19.76 -21.47
N ASP A 9 32.26 20.72 -20.54
CA ASP A 9 32.71 20.53 -19.15
C ASP A 9 31.63 19.90 -18.24
N GLN A 10 30.50 19.43 -18.81
CA GLN A 10 29.38 18.83 -18.08
C GLN A 10 28.74 19.73 -17.01
N HIS A 11 28.94 21.05 -17.05
CA HIS A 11 28.31 21.99 -16.14
C HIS A 11 26.83 22.24 -16.46
N ALA A 12 26.35 21.78 -17.63
CA ALA A 12 24.97 22.00 -18.06
C ALA A 12 23.91 21.44 -17.11
N GLN A 13 24.25 20.39 -16.35
CA GLN A 13 23.37 19.82 -15.33
C GLN A 13 23.00 20.79 -14.20
N TYR A 14 23.82 21.81 -13.92
CA TYR A 14 23.58 22.82 -12.88
C TYR A 14 22.71 24.01 -13.34
N TYR A 15 22.55 24.18 -14.65
CA TYR A 15 21.81 25.30 -15.26
C TYR A 15 20.45 24.87 -15.83
N ARG A 16 20.01 23.65 -15.51
CA ARG A 16 18.69 23.12 -15.90
C ARG A 16 17.68 23.32 -14.77
N GLN A 17 16.62 24.07 -15.02
CA GLN A 17 15.48 24.13 -14.11
C GLN A 17 14.66 22.84 -14.19
N THR A 18 14.41 22.18 -13.06
CA THR A 18 13.52 21.02 -12.97
C THR A 18 12.43 21.30 -11.93
N ILE A 19 11.16 21.26 -12.36
CA ILE A 19 10.00 21.46 -11.50
C ILE A 19 9.28 20.13 -11.34
N LEU A 20 9.15 19.65 -10.11
CA LEU A 20 8.44 18.40 -9.78
C LEU A 20 7.14 18.74 -9.05
N LEU A 21 6.01 18.35 -9.65
CA LEU A 21 4.69 18.50 -9.07
C LEU A 21 4.10 17.12 -8.80
N SER A 22 3.63 16.91 -7.58
CA SER A 22 2.96 15.66 -7.18
C SER A 22 1.93 15.96 -6.10
N SER A 23 0.87 15.14 -6.05
CA SER A 23 -0.14 15.20 -5.00
C SER A 23 0.38 14.71 -3.64
N TYR A 24 1.46 13.92 -3.64
CA TYR A 24 2.14 13.46 -2.44
C TYR A 24 3.60 13.11 -2.70
N LEU A 25 4.38 13.11 -1.64
CA LEU A 25 5.78 12.74 -1.69
C LEU A 25 5.97 11.21 -1.66
N THR A 26 6.87 10.71 -2.47
CA THR A 26 7.29 9.30 -2.47
C THR A 26 8.82 9.19 -2.35
N PRO A 27 9.35 8.02 -1.92
CA PRO A 27 10.79 7.79 -1.86
C PRO A 27 11.48 8.01 -3.22
N GLU A 28 10.82 7.65 -4.32
CA GLU A 28 11.35 7.80 -5.68
C GLU A 28 11.46 9.28 -6.06
N ILE A 29 10.47 10.11 -5.71
CA ILE A 29 10.53 11.56 -5.91
C ILE A 29 11.69 12.16 -5.09
N ASN A 30 11.87 11.71 -3.84
CA ASN A 30 13.00 12.17 -3.02
C ASN A 30 14.35 11.78 -3.65
N ALA A 31 14.49 10.53 -4.10
CA ALA A 31 15.71 10.05 -4.74
C ALA A 31 16.02 10.83 -6.02
N LEU A 32 15.02 11.05 -6.87
CA LEU A 32 15.12 11.85 -8.09
C LEU A 32 15.55 13.30 -7.78
N PHE A 33 14.85 13.95 -6.85
CA PHE A 33 15.11 15.34 -6.47
C PHE A 33 16.50 15.53 -5.86
N ASN A 34 16.93 14.60 -5.00
CA ASN A 34 18.22 14.70 -4.33
C ASN A 34 19.37 14.32 -5.27
N GLY A 35 19.22 13.25 -6.06
CA GLY A 35 20.29 12.70 -6.90
C GLY A 35 20.47 13.39 -8.26
N LEU A 36 19.38 13.78 -8.93
CA LEU A 36 19.44 14.21 -10.35
C LEU A 36 19.05 15.68 -10.59
N CYS A 37 18.31 16.31 -9.67
CA CYS A 37 17.93 17.72 -9.81
C CYS A 37 19.03 18.65 -9.29
N LEU A 38 20.18 18.69 -9.97
CA LEU A 38 21.29 19.60 -9.65
C LEU A 38 20.95 21.04 -10.06
N ASN A 39 21.41 22.01 -9.27
CA ASN A 39 21.15 23.43 -9.50
C ASN A 39 22.32 24.25 -8.94
N TYR A 40 22.71 25.32 -9.63
CA TYR A 40 23.76 26.25 -9.19
C TYR A 40 23.37 26.99 -7.89
N GLU A 41 22.15 27.52 -7.80
CA GLU A 41 21.63 28.28 -6.64
C GLU A 41 20.92 27.39 -5.58
N GLY A 42 21.08 26.07 -5.65
CA GLY A 42 20.42 25.13 -4.72
C GLY A 42 18.97 24.78 -5.09
N LYS A 43 18.22 24.25 -4.11
CA LYS A 43 16.90 23.62 -4.34
C LYS A 43 15.89 24.03 -3.28
N ILE A 44 14.64 24.21 -3.68
CA ILE A 44 13.51 24.49 -2.78
C ILE A 44 12.53 23.32 -2.82
N LYS A 45 12.04 22.89 -1.66
CA LYS A 45 11.05 21.83 -1.53
C LYS A 45 9.92 22.25 -0.60
N MET A 46 8.70 22.25 -1.11
CA MET A 46 7.49 22.47 -0.33
C MET A 46 6.78 21.13 -0.09
N VAL A 47 6.43 20.83 1.16
CA VAL A 47 5.80 19.56 1.53
C VAL A 47 4.57 19.84 2.40
N THR A 48 3.47 19.15 2.11
CA THR A 48 2.24 19.20 2.91
C THR A 48 2.39 18.41 4.19
N GLU A 49 1.90 18.95 5.31
CA GLU A 49 1.72 18.18 6.54
C GLU A 49 0.41 17.40 6.52
N TYR A 50 0.45 16.15 6.97
CA TYR A 50 -0.71 15.27 6.95
C TYR A 50 -1.29 15.10 8.36
N ALA A 51 -2.56 15.47 8.53
CA ALA A 51 -3.35 15.17 9.73
C ALA A 51 -3.78 13.70 9.83
N GLY A 52 -3.67 12.94 8.73
CA GLY A 52 -4.20 11.58 8.59
C GLY A 52 -5.62 11.56 8.01
N VAL A 53 -6.12 10.35 7.75
CA VAL A 53 -7.45 10.10 7.17
C VAL A 53 -8.29 9.14 7.99
N LEU A 54 -7.78 8.66 9.13
CA LEU A 54 -8.54 7.78 10.03
C LEU A 54 -9.91 8.37 10.44
N PRO A 55 -10.05 9.68 10.73
CA PRO A 55 -11.35 10.27 11.06
C PRO A 55 -12.39 10.22 9.93
N LYS A 56 -11.99 9.86 8.70
CA LYS A 56 -12.90 9.70 7.56
C LYS A 56 -13.51 8.29 7.46
N ILE A 57 -13.06 7.38 8.32
CA ILE A 57 -13.62 6.02 8.41
C ILE A 57 -14.99 6.15 9.08
N GLN A 58 -16.02 5.56 8.45
CA GLN A 58 -17.41 5.68 8.90
C GLN A 58 -17.80 4.57 9.88
N LEU A 59 -16.92 3.59 10.05
CA LEU A 59 -17.14 2.41 10.87
C LEU A 59 -16.23 2.44 12.09
N GLU A 60 -16.77 2.08 13.25
CA GLU A 60 -15.95 1.75 14.41
C GLU A 60 -15.29 0.38 14.17
N VAL A 61 -14.03 0.39 13.74
CA VAL A 61 -13.25 -0.81 13.45
C VAL A 61 -11.87 -0.68 14.08
N ARG A 62 -11.52 -1.67 14.91
CA ARG A 62 -10.18 -1.80 15.44
C ARG A 62 -9.20 -2.16 14.31
N GLN A 63 -8.29 -1.25 14.02
CA GLN A 63 -7.25 -1.39 13.00
C GLN A 63 -5.94 -1.78 13.67
N VAL A 64 -5.47 -2.99 13.41
CA VAL A 64 -4.23 -3.54 13.98
C VAL A 64 -3.09 -3.37 12.98
N TYR A 65 -2.16 -2.49 13.29
CA TYR A 65 -0.95 -2.25 12.51
C TYR A 65 0.17 -3.15 13.04
N GLU A 66 0.68 -4.02 12.19
CA GLU A 66 1.71 -5.01 12.49
C GLU A 66 2.98 -4.67 11.69
N ARG A 67 4.06 -4.39 12.43
CA ARG A 67 5.35 -4.02 11.87
C ARG A 67 6.16 -5.27 11.53
N PHE A 68 6.68 -5.33 10.32
CA PHE A 68 7.76 -6.24 9.97
C PHE A 68 9.08 -5.47 9.83
N ASP A 69 10.18 -6.17 10.07
CA ASP A 69 11.53 -5.62 9.95
C ASP A 69 12.09 -5.89 8.56
N ALA A 70 12.80 -4.91 8.01
CA ALA A 70 13.52 -5.00 6.75
C ALA A 70 14.86 -4.27 6.92
N SER A 71 15.96 -4.92 6.53
CA SER A 71 17.32 -4.40 6.70
C SER A 71 17.63 -3.25 5.74
N SER A 72 17.01 -3.25 4.56
CA SER A 72 17.25 -2.26 3.51
C SER A 72 16.02 -2.05 2.63
N ILE A 73 16.05 -0.99 1.81
CA ILE A 73 15.00 -0.71 0.82
C ILE A 73 14.91 -1.85 -0.22
N ALA A 74 16.03 -2.41 -0.64
CA ALA A 74 16.06 -3.50 -1.62
C ALA A 74 15.45 -4.80 -1.08
N GLU A 75 15.62 -5.07 0.22
CA GLU A 75 15.09 -6.27 0.87
C GLU A 75 13.64 -6.12 1.36
N ALA A 76 13.08 -4.90 1.36
CA ALA A 76 11.79 -4.60 1.98
C ALA A 76 10.64 -5.46 1.43
N ASP A 77 10.59 -5.63 0.11
CA ASP A 77 9.54 -6.43 -0.54
C ASP A 77 9.74 -7.94 -0.32
N GLY A 78 10.99 -8.39 -0.16
CA GLY A 78 11.35 -9.75 0.26
C GLY A 78 10.86 -10.02 1.66
N ALA A 79 11.30 -9.20 2.62
CA ALA A 79 10.96 -9.31 4.03
C ALA A 79 9.44 -9.24 4.28
N ARG A 80 8.71 -8.36 3.58
CA ARG A 80 7.24 -8.29 3.67
C ARG A 80 6.58 -9.59 3.24
N PHE A 81 7.04 -10.16 2.12
CA PHE A 81 6.51 -11.41 1.60
C PHE A 81 6.80 -12.58 2.55
N ASP A 82 8.03 -12.67 3.04
CA ASP A 82 8.43 -13.73 3.97
C ASP A 82 7.65 -13.62 5.29
N TYR A 83 7.44 -12.40 5.80
CA TYR A 83 6.57 -12.15 6.94
C TYR A 83 5.13 -12.64 6.69
N PHE A 84 4.58 -12.31 5.52
CA PHE A 84 3.25 -12.77 5.14
C PHE A 84 3.17 -14.29 5.07
N CYS A 85 4.09 -14.95 4.38
CA CYS A 85 4.10 -16.40 4.22
C CYS A 85 4.29 -17.16 5.54
N ASN A 86 5.17 -16.67 6.41
CA ASN A 86 5.58 -17.40 7.61
C ASN A 86 4.74 -17.07 8.85
N LYS A 87 4.21 -15.84 8.96
CA LYS A 87 3.51 -15.38 10.17
C LYS A 87 2.05 -15.03 9.97
N VAL A 88 1.67 -14.49 8.81
CA VAL A 88 0.31 -13.98 8.57
C VAL A 88 -0.58 -15.04 7.94
N TYR A 89 -0.12 -15.65 6.85
CA TYR A 89 -0.88 -16.64 6.10
C TYR A 89 -1.25 -17.89 6.91
N PRO A 90 -0.37 -18.48 7.76
CA PRO A 90 -0.75 -19.61 8.60
C PRO A 90 -1.93 -19.28 9.52
N LYS A 91 -1.93 -18.09 10.14
CA LYS A 91 -3.05 -17.62 10.98
C LYS A 91 -4.36 -17.49 10.21
N ILE A 92 -4.30 -17.11 8.94
CA ILE A 92 -5.47 -17.03 8.06
C ILE A 92 -6.02 -18.43 7.79
N GLN A 93 -5.14 -19.41 7.58
CA GLN A 93 -5.54 -20.81 7.39
C GLN A 93 -6.13 -21.41 8.66
N ASP A 94 -5.52 -21.14 9.83
CA ASP A 94 -5.96 -21.68 11.12
C ASP A 94 -7.35 -21.18 11.52
N LEU A 95 -7.68 -19.92 11.21
CA LEU A 95 -9.01 -19.37 11.45
C LEU A 95 -10.08 -20.01 10.54
N ASP A 96 -9.68 -20.42 9.33
CA ASP A 96 -10.53 -20.92 8.24
C ASP A 96 -11.77 -20.05 7.91
N GLU A 97 -11.78 -18.80 8.38
CA GLU A 97 -12.83 -17.83 8.18
C GLU A 97 -12.78 -17.31 6.73
N GLY A 98 -13.86 -17.48 5.98
CA GLY A 98 -14.02 -16.86 4.66
C GLY A 98 -14.31 -15.36 4.75
N GLY A 99 -14.16 -14.65 3.63
CA GLY A 99 -14.43 -13.21 3.56
C GLY A 99 -13.20 -12.33 3.81
N LEU A 100 -12.00 -12.85 3.52
CA LEU A 100 -10.76 -12.09 3.58
C LEU A 100 -10.55 -11.27 2.29
N LEU A 101 -10.55 -9.94 2.42
CA LEU A 101 -10.09 -9.04 1.37
C LEU A 101 -8.61 -8.74 1.58
N LEU A 102 -7.77 -9.23 0.67
CA LEU A 102 -6.32 -9.03 0.68
C LEU A 102 -5.96 -7.91 -0.30
N PHE A 103 -5.65 -6.73 0.22
CA PHE A 103 -5.31 -5.55 -0.57
C PHE A 103 -3.80 -5.42 -0.79
N VAL A 104 -3.39 -5.11 -2.02
CA VAL A 104 -2.00 -4.85 -2.42
C VAL A 104 -1.86 -3.58 -3.24
N SER A 105 -0.82 -2.79 -2.97
CA SER A 105 -0.53 -1.52 -3.66
C SER A 105 0.23 -1.68 -4.98
N SER A 106 1.10 -2.70 -5.10
CA SER A 106 1.94 -2.91 -6.29
C SER A 106 1.49 -4.08 -7.16
N TYR A 107 1.67 -3.94 -8.48
CA TYR A 107 1.46 -5.03 -9.44
C TYR A 107 2.38 -6.24 -9.17
N PHE A 108 3.64 -5.99 -8.82
CA PHE A 108 4.59 -7.07 -8.52
C PHE A 108 4.18 -7.86 -7.27
N GLU A 109 3.73 -7.17 -6.22
CA GLU A 109 3.17 -7.80 -5.02
C GLU A 109 1.93 -8.64 -5.37
N TYR A 110 1.03 -8.09 -6.19
CA TYR A 110 -0.17 -8.80 -6.66
C TYR A 110 0.16 -10.12 -7.36
N ILE A 111 1.11 -10.11 -8.30
CA ILE A 111 1.53 -11.33 -9.01
C ILE A 111 2.20 -12.33 -8.05
N ARG A 112 3.11 -11.85 -7.19
CA ARG A 112 3.83 -12.69 -6.24
C ARG A 112 2.89 -13.39 -5.26
N ILE A 113 1.95 -12.66 -4.67
CA ILE A 113 0.94 -13.22 -3.76
C ILE A 113 -0.02 -14.14 -4.51
N SER A 114 -0.47 -13.77 -5.71
CA SER A 114 -1.31 -14.65 -6.53
C SER A 114 -0.64 -16.00 -6.78
N ASN A 115 0.65 -16.01 -7.11
CA ASN A 115 1.40 -17.24 -7.35
C ASN A 115 1.59 -18.06 -6.06
N PHE A 116 1.87 -17.38 -4.94
CA PHE A 116 1.94 -18.04 -3.63
C PHE A 116 0.62 -18.71 -3.25
N LEU A 117 -0.51 -17.99 -3.33
CA LEU A 117 -1.84 -18.53 -3.01
C LEU A 117 -2.21 -19.72 -3.91
N LYS A 118 -1.82 -19.70 -5.20
CA LYS A 118 -1.97 -20.86 -6.09
C LYS A 118 -1.14 -22.05 -5.64
N SER A 119 0.14 -21.82 -5.28
CA SER A 119 1.03 -22.89 -4.82
C SER A 119 0.57 -23.55 -3.52
N LYS A 120 -0.22 -22.84 -2.72
CA LYS A 120 -0.84 -23.34 -1.49
C LYS A 120 -2.27 -23.85 -1.70
N GLU A 121 -2.72 -23.95 -2.95
CA GLU A 121 -4.08 -24.36 -3.33
C GLU A 121 -5.18 -23.61 -2.57
N ALA A 122 -4.93 -22.33 -2.26
CA ALA A 122 -5.84 -21.53 -1.46
C ALA A 122 -7.19 -21.32 -2.17
N SER A 123 -8.28 -21.26 -1.39
CA SER A 123 -9.59 -20.87 -1.94
C SER A 123 -9.64 -19.36 -2.16
N PHE A 124 -9.13 -18.91 -3.31
CA PHE A 124 -9.09 -17.48 -3.63
C PHE A 124 -9.60 -17.12 -5.02
N CYS A 125 -10.01 -15.86 -5.18
CA CYS A 125 -10.24 -15.19 -6.45
C CYS A 125 -9.45 -13.88 -6.48
N ARG A 126 -9.36 -13.25 -7.66
CA ARG A 126 -8.46 -12.12 -7.90
C ARG A 126 -9.14 -11.05 -8.75
N ILE A 127 -8.98 -9.81 -8.35
CA ILE A 127 -9.41 -8.62 -9.09
C ILE A 127 -8.19 -7.71 -9.21
N GLY A 128 -7.65 -7.64 -10.43
CA GLY A 128 -6.48 -6.84 -10.76
C GLY A 128 -6.63 -6.17 -12.12
N GLU A 129 -5.52 -5.67 -12.65
CA GLU A 129 -5.48 -4.82 -13.84
C GLU A 129 -5.89 -5.54 -15.12
N ALA A 130 -5.49 -6.80 -15.26
CA ALA A 130 -5.76 -7.62 -16.44
C ALA A 130 -7.01 -8.51 -16.26
N THR A 131 -7.84 -8.28 -15.24
CA THR A 131 -9.05 -9.09 -15.01
C THR A 131 -10.18 -8.54 -15.87
N SER A 132 -10.80 -9.40 -16.69
CA SER A 132 -11.92 -9.02 -17.54
C SER A 132 -13.15 -8.62 -16.70
N GLN A 133 -14.04 -7.79 -17.23
CA GLN A 133 -15.28 -7.39 -16.51
C GLN A 133 -16.16 -8.59 -16.14
N GLN A 134 -16.20 -9.62 -16.99
CA GLN A 134 -16.93 -10.86 -16.73
C GLN A 134 -16.31 -11.61 -15.54
N ASP A 135 -14.99 -11.70 -15.48
CA ASP A 135 -14.28 -12.35 -14.37
C ASP A 135 -14.35 -11.54 -13.08
N ILE A 136 -14.32 -10.20 -13.16
CA ILE A 136 -14.53 -9.31 -12.00
C ILE A 136 -15.92 -9.57 -11.40
N SER A 137 -16.96 -9.58 -12.23
CA SER A 137 -18.34 -9.82 -11.78
C SER A 137 -18.47 -11.19 -11.12
N ARG A 138 -17.86 -12.22 -11.71
CA ARG A 138 -17.85 -13.58 -11.18
C ARG A 138 -17.07 -13.71 -9.88
N ALA A 139 -15.89 -13.09 -9.79
CA ALA A 139 -15.06 -13.09 -8.58
C ALA A 139 -15.79 -12.42 -7.40
N ARG A 140 -16.47 -11.29 -7.64
CA ARG A 140 -17.28 -10.61 -6.63
C ARG A 140 -18.44 -11.49 -6.14
N LEU A 141 -19.13 -12.17 -7.05
CA LEU A 141 -20.21 -13.10 -6.69
C LEU A 141 -19.67 -14.27 -5.86
N TRP A 142 -18.60 -14.93 -6.32
CA TRP A 142 -17.99 -16.06 -5.60
C TRP A 142 -17.47 -15.69 -4.22
N PHE A 143 -16.92 -14.48 -4.06
CA PHE A 143 -16.49 -13.98 -2.76
C PHE A 143 -17.68 -13.71 -1.85
N PHE A 144 -18.72 -13.04 -2.36
CA PHE A 144 -19.93 -12.74 -1.59
C PHE A 144 -20.68 -14.00 -1.14
N GLU A 145 -20.79 -15.01 -1.99
CA GLU A 145 -21.41 -16.31 -1.67
C GLU A 145 -20.51 -17.21 -0.80
N GLY A 146 -19.27 -16.80 -0.52
CA GLY A 146 -18.30 -17.61 0.26
C GLY A 146 -17.70 -18.80 -0.50
N LYS A 147 -17.96 -18.95 -1.80
CA LYS A 147 -17.33 -19.97 -2.66
C LYS A 147 -15.81 -19.81 -2.72
N LYS A 148 -15.33 -18.57 -2.66
CA LYS A 148 -13.90 -18.24 -2.53
C LYS A 148 -13.68 -17.48 -1.23
N LYS A 149 -12.81 -18.02 -0.37
CA LYS A 149 -12.56 -17.48 0.98
C LYS A 149 -11.76 -16.18 0.95
N ILE A 150 -10.84 -16.04 -0.01
CA ILE A 150 -9.94 -14.90 -0.16
C ILE A 150 -10.22 -14.18 -1.47
N LEU A 151 -10.27 -12.85 -1.44
CA LEU A 151 -10.24 -12.00 -2.63
C LEU A 151 -8.96 -11.16 -2.62
N LEU A 152 -8.06 -11.43 -3.57
CA LEU A 152 -6.88 -10.62 -3.81
C LEU A 152 -7.25 -9.41 -4.67
N TYR A 153 -7.00 -8.20 -4.16
CA TYR A 153 -7.46 -6.95 -4.76
C TYR A 153 -6.31 -5.94 -4.93
N SER A 154 -6.10 -5.46 -6.15
CA SER A 154 -5.04 -4.49 -6.43
C SER A 154 -5.50 -3.03 -6.31
N GLU A 155 -4.61 -2.16 -5.84
CA GLU A 155 -4.83 -0.71 -5.77
C GLU A 155 -5.18 -0.14 -7.14
N ARG A 156 -4.53 -0.62 -8.21
CA ARG A 156 -4.81 -0.10 -9.55
C ARG A 156 -6.22 -0.42 -10.03
N SER A 157 -6.75 -1.61 -9.72
CA SER A 157 -8.15 -1.93 -9.99
C SER A 157 -9.10 -1.04 -9.17
N HIS A 158 -8.74 -0.77 -7.91
CA HIS A 158 -9.49 0.15 -7.05
C HIS A 158 -9.49 1.58 -7.60
N PHE A 159 -8.34 2.07 -8.07
CA PHE A 159 -8.20 3.41 -8.65
C PHE A 159 -9.12 3.64 -9.85
N TYR A 160 -9.21 2.67 -10.77
CA TYR A 160 -10.03 2.81 -11.98
C TYR A 160 -11.52 2.59 -11.72
N HIS A 161 -11.88 1.67 -10.82
CA HIS A 161 -13.27 1.19 -10.75
C HIS A 161 -13.98 1.44 -9.42
N ARG A 162 -13.25 1.62 -8.31
CA ARG A 162 -13.81 1.81 -6.96
C ARG A 162 -14.94 0.83 -6.61
N TYR A 163 -14.78 -0.44 -6.99
CA TYR A 163 -15.81 -1.45 -6.71
C TYR A 163 -16.05 -1.58 -5.20
N LYS A 164 -17.31 -1.51 -4.79
CA LYS A 164 -17.72 -1.91 -3.44
C LYS A 164 -17.73 -3.43 -3.38
N ILE A 165 -16.77 -3.99 -2.63
CA ILE A 165 -16.62 -5.42 -2.40
C ILE A 165 -17.47 -5.83 -1.19
N ARG A 166 -18.54 -6.55 -1.44
CA ARG A 166 -19.46 -7.08 -0.41
C ARG A 166 -18.96 -8.41 0.12
N GLY A 167 -19.39 -8.78 1.32
CA GLY A 167 -18.97 -10.03 1.98
C GLY A 167 -17.60 -9.97 2.66
N THR A 168 -16.98 -8.78 2.74
CA THR A 168 -15.70 -8.58 3.44
C THR A 168 -15.92 -8.64 4.96
N LYS A 169 -15.27 -9.59 5.62
CA LYS A 169 -15.27 -9.75 7.10
C LYS A 169 -13.92 -9.39 7.72
N HIS A 170 -12.84 -9.69 6.99
CA HIS A 170 -11.48 -9.37 7.36
C HIS A 170 -10.81 -8.60 6.22
N LEU A 171 -10.28 -7.41 6.52
CA LEU A 171 -9.41 -6.65 5.62
C LEU A 171 -7.96 -6.85 6.05
N LEU A 172 -7.14 -7.38 5.14
CA LEU A 172 -5.69 -7.39 5.29
C LEU A 172 -5.05 -6.46 4.26
N VAL A 173 -4.55 -5.32 4.73
CA VAL A 173 -3.76 -4.38 3.94
C VAL A 173 -2.32 -4.88 3.94
N TYR A 174 -1.95 -5.65 2.92
CA TYR A 174 -0.59 -6.19 2.77
C TYR A 174 0.42 -5.07 2.56
N SER A 175 0.06 -4.07 1.75
CA SER A 175 0.86 -2.86 1.58
C SER A 175 -0.05 -1.64 1.56
N LEU A 176 0.39 -0.57 2.23
CA LEU A 176 -0.40 0.66 2.38
C LEU A 176 -0.69 1.29 1.00
N PRO A 177 -1.92 1.80 0.78
CA PRO A 177 -2.26 2.46 -0.47
C PRO A 177 -1.39 3.69 -0.70
N GLY A 178 -1.05 3.95 -1.96
CA GLY A 178 -0.34 5.16 -2.35
C GLY A 178 -1.15 6.42 -2.04
N ARG A 179 -2.42 6.41 -2.46
CA ARG A 179 -3.40 7.48 -2.20
C ARG A 179 -4.10 7.26 -0.87
N LYS A 180 -4.09 8.30 -0.03
CA LYS A 180 -4.67 8.22 1.33
C LYS A 180 -6.17 8.04 1.33
N GLU A 181 -6.86 8.55 0.30
CA GLU A 181 -8.32 8.46 0.15
C GLU A 181 -8.81 7.01 0.08
N PHE A 182 -7.97 6.10 -0.43
CA PHE A 182 -8.32 4.68 -0.55
C PHE A 182 -8.36 3.96 0.79
N TYR A 183 -7.61 4.42 1.79
CA TYR A 183 -7.55 3.72 3.06
C TYR A 183 -8.94 3.68 3.75
N PRO A 184 -9.65 4.81 3.94
CA PRO A 184 -11.04 4.79 4.42
C PRO A 184 -11.99 4.01 3.51
N GLU A 185 -11.85 4.14 2.18
CA GLU A 185 -12.69 3.40 1.23
C GLU A 185 -12.57 1.88 1.42
N LEU A 186 -11.36 1.36 1.64
CA LEU A 186 -11.09 -0.04 1.93
C LEU A 186 -11.63 -0.48 3.29
N VAL A 187 -11.35 0.29 4.36
CA VAL A 187 -11.85 -0.04 5.71
C VAL A 187 -13.37 -0.06 5.75
N ASN A 188 -14.02 0.88 5.05
CA ASN A 188 -15.48 0.94 4.95
C ASN A 188 -16.11 -0.26 4.19
N MET A 189 -15.32 -1.09 3.50
CA MET A 189 -15.83 -2.35 2.91
C MET A 189 -16.22 -3.39 3.96
N LEU A 190 -15.80 -3.22 5.22
CA LEU A 190 -16.16 -4.08 6.36
C LEU A 190 -17.57 -3.81 6.91
N GLY A 191 -18.30 -2.84 6.37
CA GLY A 191 -19.55 -2.35 6.97
C GLY A 191 -20.64 -3.40 7.17
N GLU A 192 -20.71 -4.41 6.31
CA GLU A 192 -21.73 -5.46 6.36
C GLU A 192 -21.42 -6.57 7.40
N SER A 193 -20.19 -6.64 7.94
CA SER A 193 -19.80 -7.68 8.88
C SER A 193 -19.97 -7.21 10.33
N GLU A 194 -20.42 -8.10 11.22
CA GLU A 194 -20.47 -7.86 12.67
C GLU A 194 -19.10 -8.05 13.34
N ASN A 195 -18.29 -9.02 12.88
CA ASN A 195 -16.98 -9.34 13.44
C ASN A 195 -15.85 -8.79 12.55
N ARG A 196 -15.75 -7.46 12.51
CA ARG A 196 -14.86 -6.73 11.61
C ARG A 196 -13.41 -6.82 12.07
N LYS A 197 -12.54 -7.41 11.24
CA LYS A 197 -11.08 -7.44 11.49
C LYS A 197 -10.36 -6.58 10.46
N CYS A 198 -9.44 -5.73 10.90
CA CYS A 198 -8.59 -4.94 10.01
C CYS A 198 -7.13 -5.08 10.45
N ASN A 199 -6.30 -5.66 9.59
CA ASN A 199 -4.87 -5.83 9.81
C ASN A 199 -4.09 -5.08 8.73
N VAL A 200 -3.03 -4.40 9.14
CA VAL A 200 -2.24 -3.57 8.25
C VAL A 200 -0.77 -3.90 8.46
N LEU A 201 -0.09 -4.37 7.41
CA LEU A 201 1.34 -4.62 7.45
C LEU A 201 2.10 -3.36 7.07
N PHE A 202 3.18 -3.07 7.80
CA PHE A 202 4.04 -1.94 7.48
C PHE A 202 5.49 -2.19 7.94
N SER A 203 6.42 -1.44 7.35
CA SER A 203 7.81 -1.35 7.79
C SER A 203 8.17 0.07 8.17
N ARG A 204 9.36 0.26 8.75
CA ARG A 204 9.94 1.60 8.97
C ARG A 204 10.15 2.39 7.68
N LEU A 205 10.23 1.72 6.53
CA LEU A 205 10.43 2.33 5.23
C LEU A 205 9.12 2.89 4.63
N ASP A 206 7.97 2.53 5.21
CA ASP A 206 6.65 2.98 4.77
C ASP A 206 6.25 4.35 5.36
N LEU A 207 7.19 5.09 5.98
CA LEU A 207 6.93 6.36 6.69
C LEU A 207 6.06 7.33 5.91
N LEU A 208 6.41 7.63 4.65
CA LEU A 208 5.68 8.61 3.86
C LEU A 208 4.22 8.17 3.61
N LYS A 209 3.98 6.86 3.44
CA LYS A 209 2.62 6.32 3.28
C LYS A 209 1.86 6.38 4.62
N LEU A 210 2.52 6.03 5.73
CA LEU A 210 1.95 6.11 7.08
C LEU A 210 1.55 7.54 7.46
N GLU A 211 2.42 8.53 7.23
CA GLU A 211 2.12 9.93 7.55
C GLU A 211 0.82 10.38 6.89
N ARG A 212 0.57 9.96 5.63
CA ARG A 212 -0.65 10.29 4.92
C ARG A 212 -1.90 9.64 5.52
N ILE A 213 -1.76 8.43 6.08
CA ILE A 213 -2.88 7.63 6.58
C ILE A 213 -3.17 7.94 8.05
N VAL A 214 -2.19 7.79 8.93
CA VAL A 214 -2.36 7.95 10.39
C VAL A 214 -1.98 9.34 10.90
N GLY A 215 -1.41 10.19 10.05
CA GLY A 215 -0.91 11.51 10.40
C GLY A 215 0.57 11.49 10.82
N LYS A 216 1.22 12.66 10.74
CA LYS A 216 2.67 12.83 10.98
C LYS A 216 3.11 12.37 12.37
N SER A 217 2.40 12.78 13.42
CA SER A 217 2.75 12.45 14.81
C SER A 217 2.62 10.94 15.09
N SER A 218 1.50 10.33 14.67
CA SER A 218 1.25 8.90 14.83
C SER A 218 2.24 8.05 14.04
N ALA A 219 2.54 8.44 12.80
CA ALA A 219 3.49 7.71 11.95
C ALA A 219 4.90 7.67 12.56
N ARG A 220 5.37 8.79 13.12
CA ARG A 220 6.67 8.84 13.82
C ARG A 220 6.69 7.90 15.02
N ARG A 221 5.60 7.81 15.78
CA ARG A 221 5.46 6.87 16.91
C ARG A 221 5.51 5.40 16.45
N LEU A 222 4.85 5.07 15.34
CA LEU A 222 4.85 3.71 14.77
C LEU A 222 6.27 3.22 14.40
N ILE A 223 7.12 4.13 13.94
CA ILE A 223 8.46 3.80 13.46
C ILE A 223 9.50 3.79 14.58
N SER A 224 9.40 4.73 15.52
CA SER A 224 10.36 4.88 16.63
C SER A 224 10.13 3.89 17.77
N SER A 225 8.90 3.45 18.00
CA SER A 225 8.59 2.53 19.11
C SER A 225 9.28 1.18 18.95
N GLU A 226 9.71 0.58 20.06
CA GLU A 226 10.25 -0.79 20.10
C GLU A 226 9.14 -1.83 19.84
N LYS A 227 7.91 -1.56 20.29
CA LYS A 227 6.74 -2.42 20.03
C LYS A 227 6.48 -2.51 18.52
N GLY A 228 6.12 -3.71 18.05
CA GLY A 228 5.78 -3.98 16.65
C GLY A 228 4.29 -3.99 16.34
N MET A 229 3.41 -3.90 17.34
CA MET A 229 1.96 -3.90 17.15
C MET A 229 1.32 -2.64 17.71
N PHE A 230 0.42 -2.06 16.93
CA PHE A 230 -0.28 -0.83 17.28
C PHE A 230 -1.75 -0.94 16.90
N VAL A 231 -2.59 -0.22 17.64
CA VAL A 231 -4.03 -0.25 17.45
C VAL A 231 -4.53 1.16 17.26
N PHE A 232 -5.34 1.36 16.22
CA PHE A 232 -6.15 2.54 16.03
C PHE A 232 -7.63 2.14 16.03
N CYS A 233 -8.48 3.04 16.48
CA CYS A 233 -9.93 2.93 16.40
C CYS A 233 -10.44 4.02 15.46
#